data_AF-A0A0M2SZ49-F1
#
_entry.id   AF-A0A0M2SZ49-F1
#
_cell.length_a   1.000
_cell.length_b   1.000
_cell.length_c   1.000
_cell.angle_alpha   90.00
_cell.angle_beta   90.00
_cell.angle_gamma   90.00
#
_symmetry.space_group_name_H-M   'P 1'
#
loop_
_entity.id
_entity.type
_entity.pdbx_description
1 polymer ?
#
loop_
_entity_poly.entity_id
_entity_poly.type
_entity_poly.pdbx_seq_one_letter_code
_entity_poly.pdbx_strand_id
1 'polypeptide(L)'
;MNIDKSSGPFYIQPYQKQTQVSKVEKTKPVQNEDQLQISQQAKEMFEKKGADPARQEKIKALKAQIQSGEYQVSPEQVANKVYKFWFDK
;
A
#
# COMPACT_ATOMS: atom_id res chain seq x y z
N MET A 1 29.00 -75.60 30.80
CA MET A 1 30.46 -75.64 30.58
C MET A 1 30.87 -74.39 29.81
N ASN A 2 32.16 -74.08 29.79
CA ASN A 2 32.78 -73.08 28.91
C ASN A 2 33.54 -73.84 27.79
N ILE A 3 33.94 -73.27 26.66
CA ILE A 3 33.91 -71.87 26.16
C ILE A 3 33.30 -71.90 24.72
N ASP A 4 33.36 -70.96 23.77
CA ASP A 4 34.05 -69.67 23.60
C ASP A 4 33.21 -68.72 22.70
N LYS A 5 33.73 -67.54 22.30
CA LYS A 5 33.12 -66.65 21.31
C LYS A 5 34.16 -65.93 20.44
N SER A 6 34.35 -66.41 19.22
CA SER A 6 35.11 -65.77 18.13
C SER A 6 34.59 -66.27 16.77
N SER A 7 34.80 -65.65 15.61
CA SER A 7 35.08 -64.23 15.28
C SER A 7 34.80 -64.05 13.77
N GLY A 8 33.53 -63.90 13.38
CA GLY A 8 33.17 -63.56 11.99
C GLY A 8 33.55 -62.10 11.68
N PRO A 9 34.19 -61.78 10.53
CA PRO A 9 34.74 -60.45 10.28
C PRO A 9 33.65 -59.38 10.14
N PHE A 10 33.71 -58.36 11.01
CA PHE A 10 32.86 -57.18 10.95
C PHE A 10 33.23 -56.29 9.76
N TYR A 11 32.45 -56.34 8.67
CA TYR A 11 32.46 -55.26 7.67
C TYR A 11 31.53 -54.13 8.08
N ILE A 12 32.03 -53.29 8.98
CA ILE A 12 31.45 -51.96 9.24
C ILE A 12 31.72 -51.09 8.01
N GLN A 13 30.67 -50.54 7.40
CA GLN A 13 30.76 -49.46 6.41
C GLN A 13 30.46 -48.12 7.12
N PRO A 14 31.48 -47.33 7.51
CA PRO A 14 31.32 -46.23 8.46
C PRO A 14 30.87 -44.91 7.79
N TYR A 15 30.04 -44.98 6.75
CA TYR A 15 29.61 -43.79 6.00
C TYR A 15 28.48 -43.02 6.69
N GLN A 16 28.93 -42.23 7.67
CA GLN A 16 28.45 -40.88 8.01
C GLN A 16 27.00 -40.73 8.48
N LYS A 17 26.86 -40.56 9.80
CA LYS A 17 25.73 -39.85 10.42
C LYS A 17 25.75 -38.35 10.03
N GLN A 18 25.25 -38.00 8.85
CA GLN A 18 24.97 -36.63 8.41
C GLN A 18 23.83 -36.67 7.38
N THR A 19 22.66 -36.07 7.61
CA THR A 19 22.15 -35.32 8.78
C THR A 19 20.73 -35.77 9.12
N GLN A 20 20.22 -35.35 10.27
CA GLN A 20 18.78 -35.11 10.36
C GLN A 20 18.47 -33.97 9.38
N VAL A 21 18.00 -34.31 8.18
CA VAL A 21 17.41 -33.32 7.29
C VAL A 21 16.09 -32.92 7.92
N SER A 22 16.15 -31.89 8.78
CA SER A 22 14.98 -31.16 9.24
C SER A 22 14.05 -30.99 8.04
N LYS A 23 12.76 -31.29 8.19
CA LYS A 23 11.79 -30.81 7.20
C LYS A 23 11.98 -29.31 7.13
N VAL A 24 12.62 -28.84 6.05
CA VAL A 24 12.57 -27.44 5.68
C VAL A 24 11.09 -27.21 5.48
N GLU A 25 10.46 -26.55 6.46
CA GLU A 25 9.13 -26.03 6.29
C GLU A 25 9.19 -25.22 5.00
N LYS A 26 8.46 -25.67 3.99
CA LYS A 26 8.41 -24.99 2.70
C LYS A 26 7.79 -23.64 3.00
N THR A 27 8.66 -22.65 3.25
CA THR A 27 8.28 -21.27 3.50
C THR A 27 7.35 -20.90 2.36
N LYS A 28 6.07 -20.72 2.70
CA LYS A 28 5.06 -20.40 1.69
C LYS A 28 5.61 -19.18 0.95
N PRO A 29 5.73 -19.21 -0.39
CA PRO A 29 6.26 -18.08 -1.12
C PRO A 29 5.44 -16.87 -0.69
N VAL A 30 6.12 -15.87 -0.11
CA VAL A 30 5.45 -14.65 0.36
C VAL A 30 4.74 -14.10 -0.87
N GLN A 31 3.41 -14.03 -0.80
CA GLN A 31 2.63 -13.45 -1.88
C GLN A 31 3.03 -11.99 -1.94
N ASN A 32 3.70 -11.59 -3.02
CA ASN A 32 4.01 -10.20 -3.25
C ASN A 32 2.68 -9.45 -3.35
N GLU A 33 2.37 -8.64 -2.34
CA GLU A 33 1.16 -7.82 -2.32
C GLU A 33 1.23 -6.79 -3.46
N ASP A 34 0.11 -6.55 -4.15
CA ASP A 34 0.05 -5.61 -5.28
C ASP A 34 0.24 -4.15 -4.81
N GLN A 35 1.48 -3.65 -4.91
CA GLN A 35 1.84 -2.31 -4.45
C GLN A 35 1.47 -1.23 -5.48
N LEU A 36 0.31 -0.59 -5.30
CA LEU A 36 -0.10 0.56 -6.09
C LEU A 36 0.67 1.84 -5.67
N GLN A 37 1.73 2.18 -6.39
CA GLN A 37 2.49 3.42 -6.16
C GLN A 37 1.91 4.61 -6.94
N ILE A 38 1.79 5.77 -6.28
CA ILE A 38 1.42 7.04 -6.94
C ILE A 38 2.57 7.47 -7.86
N SER A 39 2.28 7.64 -9.15
CA SER A 39 3.28 8.01 -10.16
C SER A 39 3.94 9.37 -9.87
N GLN A 40 5.19 9.54 -10.33
CA GLN A 40 5.94 10.80 -10.16
C GLN A 40 5.18 11.99 -10.78
N GLN A 41 4.62 11.81 -11.98
CA GLN A 41 3.78 12.81 -12.65
C GLN A 41 2.55 13.21 -11.82
N ALA A 42 1.88 12.25 -11.15
CA ALA A 42 0.73 12.54 -10.29
C ALA A 42 1.14 13.30 -9.03
N LYS A 43 2.32 13.03 -8.45
CA LYS A 43 2.88 13.81 -7.33
C LYS A 43 3.20 15.23 -7.78
N GLU A 44 3.87 15.42 -8.90
CA GLU A 44 4.14 16.75 -9.47
C GLU A 44 2.86 17.56 -9.72
N MET A 45 1.81 16.93 -10.27
CA MET A 45 0.51 17.59 -10.50
C MET A 45 -0.25 17.92 -9.21
N PHE A 46 0.09 17.27 -8.09
CA PHE A 46 -0.44 17.58 -6.77
C PHE A 46 0.37 18.70 -6.10
N GLU A 47 1.70 18.60 -6.08
CA GLU A 47 2.61 19.58 -5.48
C GLU A 47 2.53 20.96 -6.17
N LYS A 48 2.29 20.99 -7.48
CA LYS A 48 2.05 22.24 -8.24
C LYS A 48 0.73 22.94 -7.87
N LYS A 49 -0.14 22.35 -7.04
CA LYS A 49 -1.34 22.99 -6.47
C LYS A 49 -1.03 23.75 -5.17
N GLY A 50 -0.06 24.67 -5.23
CA GLY A 50 0.08 25.71 -4.23
C GLY A 50 -1.21 26.56 -4.10
N ALA A 51 -1.30 27.36 -3.04
CA ALA A 51 -2.51 28.14 -2.73
C ALA A 51 -2.74 29.32 -3.70
N ASP A 52 -3.31 29.00 -4.87
CA ASP A 52 -3.67 29.92 -5.97
C ASP A 52 -4.10 31.32 -5.46
N PRO A 53 -3.41 32.41 -5.84
CA PRO A 53 -3.76 33.76 -5.40
C PRO A 53 -5.18 34.17 -5.84
N ALA A 54 -5.64 33.76 -7.03
CA ALA A 54 -7.00 34.05 -7.49
C ALA A 54 -8.07 33.31 -6.66
N ARG A 55 -7.73 32.16 -6.05
CA ARG A 55 -8.57 31.49 -5.04
C ARG A 55 -8.59 32.28 -3.72
N GLN A 56 -7.46 32.84 -3.29
CA GLN A 56 -7.41 33.66 -2.07
C GLN A 56 -8.24 34.94 -2.20
N GLU A 57 -8.20 35.61 -3.35
CA GLU A 57 -9.02 36.80 -3.64
C GLU A 57 -10.52 36.48 -3.64
N LYS A 58 -10.93 35.40 -4.31
CA LYS A 58 -12.33 34.92 -4.28
C LYS A 58 -12.81 34.62 -2.85
N ILE A 59 -11.95 34.04 -2.00
CA ILE A 59 -12.26 33.81 -0.59
C ILE A 59 -12.41 35.12 0.20
N LYS A 60 -11.57 36.14 -0.06
CA LYS A 60 -11.70 37.47 0.56
C LYS A 60 -13.01 38.16 0.17
N ALA A 61 -13.36 38.14 -1.11
CA ALA A 61 -14.61 38.73 -1.62
C ALA A 61 -15.85 38.04 -1.01
N LEU A 62 -15.89 36.71 -0.99
CA LEU A 62 -16.99 35.95 -0.37
C LEU A 62 -17.11 36.23 1.14
N LYS A 63 -15.99 36.37 1.87
CA LYS A 63 -16.03 36.75 3.29
C LYS A 63 -16.65 38.13 3.50
N ALA A 64 -16.32 39.12 2.66
CA ALA A 64 -16.92 40.45 2.74
C ALA A 64 -18.44 40.40 2.49
N GLN A 65 -18.91 39.67 1.46
CA GLN A 65 -20.34 39.51 1.18
C GLN A 65 -21.12 38.78 2.29
N ILE A 66 -20.46 37.85 3.00
CA ILE A 66 -21.06 37.19 4.17
C ILE A 66 -21.12 38.15 5.36
N GLN A 67 -20.12 39.02 5.53
CA GLN A 67 -20.08 40.02 6.61
C GLN A 67 -21.05 41.19 6.39
N SER A 68 -21.33 41.58 5.14
CA SER A 68 -22.37 42.59 4.81
C SER A 68 -23.79 42.02 4.86
N GLY A 69 -23.96 40.69 4.90
CA GLY A 69 -25.25 40.01 4.82
C GLY A 69 -25.81 39.88 3.39
N GLU A 70 -25.06 40.33 2.38
CA GLU A 70 -25.46 40.30 0.96
C GLU A 70 -25.29 38.91 0.30
N TYR A 71 -24.61 37.97 0.97
CA TYR A 71 -24.39 36.62 0.46
C TYR A 71 -25.67 35.75 0.52
N GLN A 72 -26.44 35.76 -0.57
CA GLN A 72 -27.62 34.92 -0.74
C GLN A 72 -27.30 33.58 -1.41
N VAL A 73 -27.70 32.47 -0.78
CA VAL A 73 -27.56 31.11 -1.35
C VAL A 73 -28.72 30.84 -2.32
N SER A 74 -28.44 30.80 -3.62
CA SER A 74 -29.39 30.35 -4.65
C SER A 74 -29.38 28.81 -4.78
N PRO A 75 -30.50 28.10 -4.56
CA PRO A 75 -30.59 26.66 -4.75
C PRO A 75 -30.32 26.24 -6.21
N GLU A 76 -30.75 27.06 -7.17
CA GLU A 76 -30.50 26.85 -8.61
C GLU A 76 -29.01 26.87 -8.94
N GLN A 77 -28.26 27.85 -8.39
CA GLN A 77 -26.81 27.89 -8.59
C GLN A 77 -26.08 26.72 -7.93
N VAL A 78 -26.60 26.19 -6.82
CA VAL A 78 -26.05 24.97 -6.18
C VAL A 78 -26.33 23.76 -7.06
N ALA A 79 -27.58 23.57 -7.52
CA ALA A 79 -27.97 22.48 -8.41
C ALA A 79 -27.16 22.50 -9.73
N ASN A 80 -27.00 23.68 -10.34
CA ASN A 80 -26.22 23.87 -11.57
C ASN A 80 -24.73 23.52 -11.35
N LYS A 81 -24.11 23.99 -10.24
CA LYS A 81 -22.71 23.65 -9.90
C LYS A 81 -22.51 22.16 -9.63
N VAL A 82 -23.47 21.50 -8.97
CA VAL A 82 -23.45 20.04 -8.76
C VAL A 82 -23.60 19.32 -10.10
N TYR A 83 -24.56 19.71 -10.93
CA TYR A 83 -24.75 19.13 -12.27
C TYR A 83 -23.48 19.25 -13.12
N LYS A 84 -22.90 20.45 -13.20
CA LYS A 84 -21.70 20.76 -13.98
C LYS A 84 -20.44 20.06 -13.47
N PHE A 85 -20.36 19.69 -12.19
CA PHE A 85 -19.21 18.95 -11.66
C PHE A 85 -19.29 17.44 -11.93
N TRP A 86 -20.50 16.86 -11.98
CA TRP A 86 -20.69 15.40 -12.05
C TRP A 86 -21.13 14.87 -13.42
N PHE A 87 -21.82 15.68 -14.24
CA PHE A 87 -22.49 15.22 -15.47
C PHE A 87 -22.06 15.95 -16.75
N ASP A 88 -21.50 17.16 -16.63
CA ASP A 88 -20.92 17.92 -17.74
C ASP A 88 -19.44 17.50 -17.91
N LYS A 89 -19.04 17.06 -19.10
CA LYS A 89 -17.73 16.43 -19.39
C LYS A 89 -17.04 17.07 -20.58
#